data_AF-A0A2N1MA41-F1
#
_entry.id   AF-A0A2N1MA41-F1
#
_cell.length_a   1.000
_cell.length_b   1.000
_cell.length_c   1.000
_cell.angle_alpha   90.00
_cell.angle_beta   90.00
_cell.angle_gamma   90.00
#
_symmetry.space_group_name_H-M   'P 1'
#
loop_
_entity.id
_entity.type
_entity.pdbx_description
1 polymer ?
#
loop_
_entity_poly.entity_id
_entity_poly.type
_entity_poly.pdbx_seq_one_letter_code
_entity_poly.pdbx_strand_id
1 'polypeptide(L)'
;MIVQPIDIRPSIDGIMDIKNTFKITTINVSGLNTTLKQEQVLNYMKINKISCLIVTETKLQTASAKMIYKDYKDITTWWSCDDDNHFSTGVGIIMNNDYAKYVIKKDIIEGRALKLTLLLKGKIRFTIIAIYNFSNNSYKDEILEFYTKLEEILTTEKKLKAQIVCIGDFNASYDTAIAQQKANRKIFWKDYIFQILKKNIMIDINLP
;
A
#
# COMPACT_ATOMS: atom_id res chain seq x y z
N MET A 1 -1.00 9.19 -2.90
CA MET A 1 -0.76 7.84 -3.47
C MET A 1 0.34 8.01 -4.48
N ILE A 2 1.36 7.15 -4.50
CA ILE A 2 2.55 7.38 -5.31
C ILE A 2 2.70 6.22 -6.30
N VAL A 3 2.70 6.52 -7.59
CA VAL A 3 2.68 5.54 -8.69
C VAL A 3 3.89 5.72 -9.58
N GLN A 4 4.34 4.68 -10.26
CA GLN A 4 5.23 4.90 -11.41
C GLN A 4 4.45 5.64 -12.50
N PRO A 5 5.07 6.54 -13.28
CA PRO A 5 4.44 7.08 -14.48
C PRO A 5 3.99 5.91 -15.37
N ILE A 6 2.68 5.82 -15.59
CA ILE A 6 2.10 4.78 -16.43
C ILE A 6 1.74 5.42 -17.77
N ASP A 7 2.42 5.01 -18.84
CA ASP A 7 1.89 5.15 -20.20
C ASP A 7 0.77 4.11 -20.38
N ILE A 8 -0.42 4.39 -19.83
CA ILE A 8 -1.61 3.63 -20.19
C ILE A 8 -2.03 4.11 -21.56
N ARG A 9 -1.50 3.48 -22.61
CA ARG A 9 -2.11 3.63 -23.94
C ARG A 9 -3.52 3.05 -23.85
N PRO A 10 -4.57 3.80 -24.23
CA PRO A 10 -5.91 3.22 -24.31
C PRO A 10 -5.88 1.99 -25.21
N SER A 11 -6.78 1.04 -24.97
CA SER A 11 -6.95 -0.10 -25.87
C SER A 11 -7.04 0.39 -27.30
N ILE A 12 -6.43 -0.35 -28.23
CA ILE A 12 -6.32 -0.02 -29.66
C ILE A 12 -7.70 0.29 -30.29
N ASP A 13 -8.79 -0.15 -29.65
CA ASP A 13 -10.18 0.01 -30.07
C ASP A 13 -10.91 1.25 -29.50
N GLY A 14 -10.20 2.18 -28.84
CA GLY A 14 -10.66 3.57 -28.67
C GLY A 14 -11.83 3.84 -27.70
N ILE A 15 -12.32 2.86 -26.94
CA ILE A 15 -13.30 3.11 -25.87
C ILE A 15 -12.74 2.61 -24.55
N MET A 16 -12.29 3.54 -23.69
CA MET A 16 -12.06 3.25 -22.29
C MET A 16 -13.44 2.96 -21.67
N ASP A 17 -13.76 1.71 -21.39
CA ASP A 17 -14.98 1.37 -20.68
C ASP A 17 -14.85 1.86 -19.22
N ILE A 18 -15.34 3.07 -18.96
CA ILE A 18 -15.36 3.72 -17.65
C ILE A 18 -16.07 2.83 -16.60
N LYS A 19 -16.91 1.87 -17.04
CA LYS A 19 -17.59 0.94 -16.14
C LYS A 19 -16.66 -0.12 -15.52
N ASN A 20 -15.46 -0.34 -16.06
CA ASN A 20 -14.55 -1.39 -15.61
C ASN A 20 -13.25 -0.81 -15.03
N THR A 21 -13.39 0.06 -14.01
CA THR A 21 -12.28 0.74 -13.34
C THR A 21 -11.79 -0.04 -12.12
N PHE A 22 -10.48 -0.17 -11.98
CA PHE A 22 -9.85 -0.73 -10.77
C PHE A 22 -9.61 0.39 -9.75
N LYS A 23 -10.47 0.49 -8.74
CA LYS A 23 -10.41 1.54 -7.72
C LYS A 23 -9.64 1.06 -6.49
N ILE A 24 -8.49 1.69 -6.24
CA ILE A 24 -7.68 1.47 -5.04
C ILE A 24 -7.92 2.63 -4.05
N THR A 25 -8.04 2.33 -2.77
CA THR A 25 -8.22 3.35 -1.71
C THR A 25 -7.43 2.95 -0.47
N THR A 26 -7.02 3.92 0.35
CA THR A 26 -6.41 3.66 1.66
C THR A 26 -7.12 4.44 2.75
N ILE A 27 -7.21 3.84 3.94
CA ILE A 27 -7.71 4.50 5.15
C ILE A 27 -6.87 4.05 6.35
N ASN A 28 -6.49 4.99 7.21
CA ASN A 28 -6.03 4.64 8.56
C ASN A 28 -7.27 4.35 9.40
N VAL A 29 -7.40 3.11 9.88
CA VAL A 29 -8.58 2.70 10.65
C VAL A 29 -8.41 2.97 12.14
N SER A 30 -7.21 3.19 12.67
CA SER A 30 -6.93 3.30 14.10
C SER A 30 -7.63 2.21 14.94
N GLY A 31 -7.29 0.97 14.63
CA GLY A 31 -7.80 -0.24 15.27
C GLY A 31 -9.01 -0.84 14.56
N LEU A 32 -9.00 -2.15 14.35
CA LEU A 32 -10.06 -2.93 13.69
C LEU A 32 -10.59 -4.06 14.60
N ASN A 33 -10.53 -3.85 15.91
CA ASN A 33 -10.79 -4.88 16.92
C ASN A 33 -12.28 -5.16 17.19
N THR A 34 -13.20 -4.33 16.69
CA THR A 34 -14.64 -4.50 16.92
C THR A 34 -15.37 -4.91 15.65
N THR A 35 -16.35 -5.80 15.77
CA THR A 35 -17.18 -6.28 14.65
C THR A 35 -17.89 -5.13 13.96
N LEU A 36 -18.44 -4.17 14.71
CA LEU A 36 -19.08 -2.98 14.13
C LEU A 36 -18.15 -2.22 13.18
N LYS A 37 -16.89 -2.01 13.57
CA LYS A 37 -15.92 -1.28 12.76
C LYS A 37 -15.47 -2.09 11.54
N GLN A 38 -15.33 -3.40 11.70
CA GLN A 38 -15.08 -4.33 10.60
C GLN A 38 -16.20 -4.24 9.54
N GLU A 39 -17.46 -4.29 9.96
CA GLU A 39 -18.62 -4.12 9.07
C GLU A 39 -18.66 -2.74 8.41
N GLN A 40 -18.39 -1.67 9.16
CA GLN A 40 -18.32 -0.31 8.61
C GLN A 40 -17.26 -0.17 7.52
N VAL A 41 -16.07 -0.75 7.72
CA VAL A 41 -14.99 -0.73 6.73
C VAL A 41 -15.40 -1.48 5.44
N LEU A 42 -16.01 -2.66 5.57
CA LEU A 42 -16.51 -3.39 4.40
C LEU A 42 -17.67 -2.66 3.70
N ASN A 43 -18.61 -2.09 4.46
CA ASN A 43 -19.71 -1.31 3.90
C ASN A 43 -19.19 -0.08 3.15
N TYR A 44 -18.18 0.61 3.70
CA TYR A 44 -17.51 1.71 3.02
C TYR A 44 -16.91 1.26 1.68
N MET A 45 -16.21 0.11 1.65
CA MET A 45 -15.67 -0.47 0.42
C MET A 45 -16.77 -0.73 -0.62
N LYS A 46 -17.88 -1.35 -0.19
CA LYS A 46 -19.01 -1.73 -1.07
C LYS A 46 -19.75 -0.51 -1.63
N ILE A 47 -20.15 0.44 -0.77
CA ILE A 47 -20.87 1.66 -1.15
C ILE A 47 -20.06 2.47 -2.17
N ASN A 48 -18.74 2.59 -1.95
CA ASN A 48 -17.86 3.38 -2.80
C ASN A 48 -17.33 2.61 -4.02
N LYS A 49 -17.78 1.36 -4.23
CA LYS A 49 -17.34 0.46 -5.30
C LYS A 49 -15.81 0.37 -5.39
N ILE A 50 -15.16 0.22 -4.23
CA ILE A 50 -13.70 0.11 -4.13
C ILE A 50 -13.32 -1.33 -4.48
N SER A 51 -12.38 -1.50 -5.41
CA SER A 51 -11.87 -2.80 -5.84
C SER A 51 -10.83 -3.36 -4.87
N CYS A 52 -10.01 -2.48 -4.31
CA CYS A 52 -8.92 -2.79 -3.38
C CYS A 52 -8.82 -1.70 -2.30
N LEU A 53 -9.06 -2.08 -1.04
CA LEU A 53 -8.95 -1.21 0.12
C LEU A 53 -7.72 -1.58 0.95
N ILE A 54 -6.83 -0.61 1.13
CA ILE A 54 -5.72 -0.67 2.08
C ILE A 54 -6.21 -0.10 3.41
N VAL A 55 -5.94 -0.82 4.50
CA VAL A 55 -6.20 -0.37 5.87
C VAL A 55 -4.89 -0.31 6.65
N THR A 56 -4.62 0.78 7.34
CA THR A 56 -3.43 0.94 8.20
C THR A 56 -3.80 1.13 9.65
N GLU A 57 -2.84 0.91 10.55
CA GLU A 57 -3.02 0.98 12.01
C GLU A 57 -4.12 0.01 12.48
N THR A 58 -4.11 -1.24 11.99
CA THR A 58 -5.19 -2.20 12.23
C THR A 58 -5.27 -2.64 13.69
N LYS A 59 -4.16 -2.59 14.44
CA LYS A 59 -4.06 -3.04 15.84
C LYS A 59 -4.51 -4.47 16.09
N LEU A 60 -4.39 -5.31 15.06
CA LEU A 60 -4.75 -6.73 15.12
C LEU A 60 -3.52 -7.59 15.36
N GLN A 61 -3.71 -8.66 16.12
CA GLN A 61 -2.81 -9.80 16.10
C GLN A 61 -3.05 -10.67 14.86
N THR A 62 -2.04 -11.41 14.43
CA THR A 62 -2.06 -12.31 13.27
C THR A 62 -3.20 -13.31 13.32
N ALA A 63 -3.47 -13.88 14.50
CA ALA A 63 -4.56 -14.83 14.69
C ALA A 63 -5.92 -14.19 14.44
N SER A 64 -6.15 -13.00 15.02
CA SER A 64 -7.38 -12.23 14.85
C SER A 64 -7.57 -11.77 13.41
N ALA A 65 -6.51 -11.25 12.78
CA ALA A 65 -6.55 -10.74 11.41
C ALA A 65 -6.98 -11.81 10.38
N LYS A 66 -6.59 -13.07 10.59
CA LYS A 66 -7.03 -14.20 9.75
C LYS A 66 -8.53 -14.51 9.87
N MET A 67 -9.16 -14.09 10.95
CA MET A 67 -10.53 -14.48 11.28
C MET A 67 -11.57 -13.42 10.91
N ILE A 68 -11.24 -12.13 10.99
CA ILE A 68 -12.23 -11.04 10.92
C ILE A 68 -13.08 -11.01 9.65
N TYR A 69 -12.56 -11.51 8.52
CA TYR A 69 -13.29 -11.55 7.25
C TYR A 69 -13.29 -12.92 6.57
N LYS A 70 -12.99 -14.00 7.32
CA LYS A 70 -12.85 -15.35 6.74
C LYS A 70 -14.12 -15.86 6.04
N ASP A 71 -15.30 -15.42 6.49
CA ASP A 71 -16.59 -15.92 6.02
C ASP A 71 -17.14 -15.10 4.83
N TYR A 72 -16.46 -14.00 4.45
CA TYR A 72 -16.85 -13.17 3.31
C TYR A 72 -16.31 -13.73 2.01
N LYS A 73 -17.19 -14.34 1.21
CA LYS A 73 -16.83 -15.07 -0.02
C LYS A 73 -16.56 -14.19 -1.25
N ASP A 74 -16.90 -12.91 -1.18
CA ASP A 74 -16.74 -11.92 -2.25
C ASP A 74 -15.37 -11.23 -2.23
N ILE A 75 -14.60 -11.40 -1.15
CA ILE A 75 -13.31 -10.76 -0.95
C ILE A 75 -12.21 -11.75 -0.56
N THR A 76 -10.96 -11.32 -0.74
CA THR A 76 -9.77 -11.93 -0.16
C THR A 76 -9.01 -10.87 0.62
N THR A 77 -8.43 -11.26 1.76
CA THR A 77 -7.68 -10.35 2.62
C THR A 77 -6.27 -10.85 2.91
N TRP A 78 -5.35 -9.90 3.06
CA TRP A 78 -3.96 -10.14 3.42
C TRP A 78 -3.55 -9.15 4.50
N TRP A 79 -2.72 -9.59 5.42
CA TRP A 79 -2.37 -8.83 6.62
C TRP A 79 -0.88 -8.91 6.91
N SER A 80 -0.31 -7.77 7.28
CA SER A 80 0.98 -7.66 7.97
C SER A 80 0.68 -7.17 9.37
N CYS A 81 0.85 -8.03 10.36
CA CYS A 81 0.72 -7.71 11.79
C CYS A 81 2.12 -7.76 12.41
N ASP A 82 2.25 -7.24 13.62
CA ASP A 82 3.42 -7.41 14.49
C ASP A 82 2.82 -7.80 15.84
N ASP A 83 2.88 -9.08 16.21
CA ASP A 83 2.14 -9.59 17.37
C ASP A 83 2.69 -9.00 18.68
N ASP A 84 3.99 -8.68 18.71
CA ASP A 84 4.68 -8.09 19.85
C ASP A 84 4.31 -6.61 20.04
N ASN A 85 4.06 -5.86 18.95
CA ASN A 85 3.73 -4.42 19.00
C ASN A 85 2.39 -4.03 18.37
N HIS A 86 1.44 -4.97 18.29
CA HIS A 86 0.22 -4.83 17.49
C HIS A 86 -0.54 -3.51 17.74
N PHE A 87 -0.62 -3.00 18.97
CA PHE A 87 -1.32 -1.74 19.29
C PHE A 87 -0.82 -0.49 18.52
N SER A 88 0.35 -0.56 17.90
CA SER A 88 0.97 0.56 17.17
C SER A 88 1.25 0.27 15.70
N THR A 89 0.81 -0.89 15.19
CA THR A 89 1.18 -1.41 13.87
C THR A 89 -0.02 -2.00 13.13
N GLY A 90 0.24 -2.50 11.93
CA GLY A 90 -0.70 -3.33 11.19
C GLY A 90 -1.11 -2.72 9.87
N VAL A 91 -1.01 -3.52 8.81
CA VAL A 91 -1.43 -3.18 7.44
C VAL A 91 -2.28 -4.32 6.90
N GLY A 92 -3.41 -3.98 6.29
CA GLY A 92 -4.29 -4.91 5.60
C GLY A 92 -4.54 -4.49 4.16
N ILE A 93 -4.70 -5.48 3.29
CA ILE A 93 -5.28 -5.30 1.95
C ILE A 93 -6.53 -6.16 1.88
N ILE A 94 -7.65 -5.52 1.53
CA ILE A 94 -8.96 -6.15 1.30
C ILE A 94 -9.30 -5.96 -0.17
N MET A 95 -9.48 -7.05 -0.92
CA MET A 95 -9.68 -6.98 -2.38
C MET A 95 -10.86 -7.84 -2.82
N ASN A 96 -11.65 -7.34 -3.76
CA ASN A 96 -12.71 -8.13 -4.40
C ASN A 96 -12.12 -9.33 -5.15
N ASN A 97 -12.81 -10.47 -5.10
CA ASN A 97 -12.35 -11.70 -5.73
C ASN A 97 -12.24 -11.64 -7.26
N ASP A 98 -12.93 -10.68 -7.88
CA ASP A 98 -12.77 -10.34 -9.29
C ASP A 98 -11.32 -9.96 -9.66
N TYR A 99 -10.57 -9.38 -8.71
CA TYR A 99 -9.17 -8.99 -8.88
C TYR A 99 -8.21 -9.86 -8.07
N ALA A 100 -8.62 -10.35 -6.90
CA ALA A 100 -7.78 -11.16 -6.02
C ALA A 100 -7.24 -12.42 -6.71
N LYS A 101 -8.03 -13.00 -7.63
CA LYS A 101 -7.63 -14.18 -8.42
C LYS A 101 -6.37 -13.98 -9.27
N TYR A 102 -5.97 -12.74 -9.53
CA TYR A 102 -4.75 -12.42 -10.26
C TYR A 102 -3.51 -12.27 -9.37
N VAL A 103 -3.67 -12.28 -8.04
CA VAL A 103 -2.54 -12.20 -7.10
C VAL A 103 -1.74 -13.50 -7.16
N ILE A 104 -0.46 -13.39 -7.50
CA ILE A 104 0.46 -14.53 -7.61
C ILE A 104 1.51 -14.58 -6.50
N LYS A 105 1.75 -13.46 -5.83
CA LYS A 105 2.78 -13.35 -4.80
C LYS A 105 2.39 -12.32 -3.74
N LYS A 106 2.70 -12.65 -2.49
CA LYS A 106 2.70 -11.71 -1.36
C LYS A 106 4.10 -11.64 -0.74
N ASP A 107 4.53 -10.46 -0.34
CA ASP A 107 5.73 -10.25 0.48
C ASP A 107 5.36 -9.32 1.65
N ILE A 108 5.87 -9.60 2.84
CA ILE A 108 5.49 -8.92 4.09
C ILE A 108 6.73 -8.25 4.69
N ILE A 109 6.60 -6.99 5.10
CA ILE A 109 7.48 -6.37 6.09
C ILE A 109 6.65 -6.18 7.35
N GLU A 110 7.00 -6.91 8.40
CA GLU A 110 6.20 -7.09 9.61
C GLU A 110 5.69 -5.77 10.19
N GLY A 111 4.39 -5.71 10.49
CA GLY A 111 3.68 -4.54 11.01
C GLY A 111 3.65 -3.28 10.12
N ARG A 112 4.45 -3.18 9.05
CA ARG A 112 4.75 -1.90 8.35
C ARG A 112 4.43 -1.90 6.86
N ALA A 113 4.58 -3.02 6.15
CA ALA A 113 4.20 -3.07 4.74
C ALA A 113 3.75 -4.44 4.28
N LEU A 114 2.95 -4.42 3.23
CA LEU A 114 2.43 -5.60 2.57
C LEU A 114 2.45 -5.37 1.06
N LYS A 115 3.17 -6.22 0.34
CA LYS A 115 3.24 -6.20 -1.12
C LYS A 115 2.39 -7.31 -1.70
N LEU A 116 1.57 -6.99 -2.70
CA LEU A 116 0.93 -7.97 -3.57
C LEU A 116 1.39 -7.76 -5.02
N THR A 117 1.73 -8.85 -5.70
CA THR A 117 1.99 -8.87 -7.13
C THR A 117 0.84 -9.56 -7.84
N LEU A 118 0.28 -8.88 -8.83
CA LEU A 118 -0.78 -9.35 -9.70
C LEU A 118 -0.24 -9.59 -11.12
N LEU A 119 -0.69 -10.66 -11.77
CA LEU A 119 -0.52 -10.87 -13.22
C LEU A 119 -1.85 -10.66 -13.93
N LEU A 120 -1.98 -9.51 -14.59
CA LEU A 120 -3.18 -9.12 -15.30
C LEU A 120 -3.14 -9.55 -16.77
N LYS A 121 -4.30 -9.53 -17.43
CA LYS A 121 -4.42 -9.80 -18.87
C LYS A 121 -3.48 -8.87 -19.65
N GLY A 122 -2.89 -9.39 -20.74
CA GLY A 122 -1.87 -8.65 -21.50
C GLY A 122 -0.45 -8.78 -20.94
N LYS A 123 -0.22 -9.75 -20.04
CA LYS A 123 1.10 -10.00 -19.40
C LYS A 123 1.57 -8.79 -18.58
N ILE A 124 0.64 -8.03 -18.03
CA ILE A 124 0.95 -6.87 -17.19
C ILE A 124 1.24 -7.37 -15.78
N ARG A 125 2.47 -7.12 -15.31
CA ARG A 125 2.84 -7.31 -13.91
C ARG A 125 2.50 -6.03 -13.15
N PHE A 126 1.56 -6.12 -12.22
CA PHE A 126 1.12 -4.98 -11.40
C PHE A 126 1.42 -5.25 -9.93
N THR A 127 2.03 -4.29 -9.24
CA THR A 127 2.47 -4.46 -7.85
C THR A 127 1.87 -3.36 -6.98
N ILE A 128 1.16 -3.78 -5.94
CA ILE A 128 0.65 -2.89 -4.89
C ILE A 128 1.55 -3.06 -3.66
N ILE A 129 2.10 -1.95 -3.16
CA ILE A 129 2.87 -1.89 -1.91
C ILE A 129 2.06 -1.04 -0.93
N ALA A 130 1.36 -1.70 -0.01
CA ALA A 130 0.66 -1.05 1.09
C ALA A 130 1.65 -0.72 2.21
N ILE A 131 1.67 0.54 2.67
CA ILE A 131 2.66 1.07 3.61
C ILE A 131 1.98 1.70 4.82
N TYR A 132 2.46 1.37 6.02
CA TYR A 132 2.23 2.12 7.24
C TYR A 132 3.57 2.42 7.89
N ASN A 133 4.06 3.62 7.66
CA ASN A 133 5.37 4.04 8.12
C ASN A 133 5.35 4.43 9.61
N PHE A 134 6.53 4.52 10.22
CA PHE A 134 6.68 4.90 11.63
C PHE A 134 6.29 6.37 11.85
N SER A 135 5.45 6.61 12.87
CA SER A 135 5.02 7.96 13.25
C SER A 135 6.00 8.67 14.18
N ASN A 136 6.71 7.92 15.04
CA ASN A 136 7.71 8.46 15.97
C ASN A 136 9.15 8.25 15.46
N ASN A 137 10.09 8.93 16.11
CA ASN A 137 11.51 8.93 15.71
C ASN A 137 12.37 8.05 16.63
N SER A 138 11.75 7.25 17.50
CA SER A 138 12.45 6.52 18.56
C SER A 138 13.14 5.24 18.06
N TYR A 139 12.71 4.72 16.91
CA TYR A 139 13.14 3.43 16.34
C TYR A 139 13.98 3.64 15.08
N LYS A 140 15.08 4.38 15.21
CA LYS A 140 15.85 4.84 14.04
C LYS A 140 16.37 3.67 13.20
N ASP A 141 16.90 2.63 13.83
CA ASP A 141 17.53 1.53 13.11
C ASP A 141 16.48 0.67 12.39
N GLU A 142 15.33 0.43 13.03
CA GLU A 142 14.18 -0.26 12.44
C GLU A 142 13.57 0.53 11.28
N ILE A 143 13.53 1.86 11.39
CA ILE A 143 13.08 2.74 10.29
C ILE A 143 14.03 2.64 9.10
N LEU A 144 15.35 2.67 9.34
CA LEU A 144 16.32 2.54 8.26
C LEU A 144 16.31 1.15 7.63
N GLU A 145 16.14 0.09 8.43
CA GLU A 145 15.99 -1.28 7.91
C GLU A 145 14.72 -1.41 7.05
N PHE A 146 13.60 -0.84 7.51
CA PHE A 146 12.36 -0.78 6.73
C PHE A 146 12.58 -0.09 5.37
N TYR A 147 13.30 1.03 5.37
CA TYR A 147 13.63 1.76 4.14
C TYR A 147 14.54 0.98 3.18
N THR A 148 15.55 0.28 3.69
CA THR A 148 16.38 -0.62 2.88
C THR A 148 15.54 -1.71 2.21
N LYS A 149 14.70 -2.42 2.99
CA LYS A 149 13.81 -3.46 2.46
C LYS A 149 12.84 -2.92 1.40
N LEU A 150 12.28 -1.73 1.64
CA LEU A 150 11.39 -1.07 0.67
C LEU A 150 12.12 -0.74 -0.64
N GLU A 151 13.35 -0.24 -0.57
CA GLU A 151 14.16 0.07 -1.75
C GLU A 151 14.51 -1.20 -2.55
N GLU A 152 14.85 -2.30 -1.86
CA GLU A 152 15.10 -3.61 -2.49
C GLU A 152 13.88 -4.14 -3.24
N ILE A 153 12.69 -4.04 -2.63
CA ILE A 153 11.41 -4.41 -3.26
C ILE A 153 11.19 -3.58 -4.52
N LEU A 154 11.32 -2.25 -4.44
CA LEU A 154 11.11 -1.35 -5.57
C LEU A 154 12.09 -1.64 -6.70
N THR A 155 13.37 -1.83 -6.38
CA THR A 155 14.42 -2.16 -7.34
C THR A 155 14.14 -3.49 -8.04
N THR A 156 13.71 -4.51 -7.30
CA THR A 156 13.41 -5.83 -7.83
C THR A 156 12.20 -5.79 -8.77
N GLU A 157 11.11 -5.18 -8.35
CA GLU A 157 9.89 -5.11 -9.16
C GLU A 157 10.06 -4.26 -10.42
N LYS A 158 10.90 -3.22 -10.36
CA LYS A 158 11.31 -2.44 -11.54
C LYS A 158 12.10 -3.25 -12.55
N LYS A 159 13.07 -4.08 -12.10
CA LYS A 159 13.80 -4.98 -13.00
C LYS A 159 12.85 -5.94 -13.72
N LEU A 160 11.78 -6.34 -13.04
CA LEU A 160 10.69 -7.16 -13.59
C LEU A 160 9.68 -6.37 -14.43
N LYS A 161 9.94 -5.08 -14.69
CA LYS A 161 9.07 -4.17 -15.45
C LYS A 161 7.63 -4.12 -14.90
N ALA A 162 7.48 -4.27 -13.59
CA ALA A 162 6.19 -4.16 -12.94
C ALA A 162 5.71 -2.70 -12.95
N GLN A 163 4.41 -2.50 -13.16
CA GLN A 163 3.73 -1.25 -12.81
C GLN A 163 3.51 -1.22 -11.30
N ILE A 164 4.10 -0.25 -10.61
CA ILE A 164 4.11 -0.21 -9.14
C ILE A 164 3.24 0.93 -8.61
N VAL A 165 2.42 0.63 -7.60
CA VAL A 165 1.70 1.58 -6.77
C VAL A 165 2.14 1.43 -5.31
N CYS A 166 2.64 2.52 -4.73
CA CYS A 166 2.87 2.66 -3.29
C CYS A 166 1.72 3.48 -2.69
N ILE A 167 1.05 2.92 -1.68
CA ILE A 167 -0.14 3.53 -1.09
C ILE A 167 -0.22 3.21 0.39
N GLY A 168 -0.73 4.16 1.18
CA GLY A 168 -0.92 3.98 2.60
C GLY A 168 -0.64 5.26 3.36
N ASP A 169 -0.26 5.11 4.62
CA ASP A 169 0.09 6.19 5.52
C ASP A 169 1.61 6.25 5.68
N PHE A 170 2.21 7.26 5.04
CA PHE A 170 3.65 7.45 4.99
C PHE A 170 4.22 8.11 6.25
N ASN A 171 3.38 8.64 7.15
CA ASN A 171 3.80 9.35 8.37
C ASN A 171 4.99 10.33 8.17
N ALA A 172 5.09 10.91 6.98
CA ALA A 172 6.19 11.75 6.53
C ALA A 172 5.62 12.92 5.71
N SER A 173 6.26 14.08 5.83
CA SER A 173 5.80 15.30 5.15
C SER A 173 6.61 15.52 3.87
N TYR A 174 5.95 15.37 2.72
CA TYR A 174 6.58 15.59 1.43
C TYR A 174 7.07 17.03 1.27
N ASP A 175 6.26 18.00 1.69
CA ASP A 175 6.61 19.42 1.65
C ASP A 175 7.85 19.73 2.49
N THR A 176 7.96 19.11 3.67
CA THR A 176 9.13 19.25 4.53
C THR A 176 10.37 18.70 3.84
N ALA A 177 10.27 17.52 3.23
CA ALA A 177 11.38 16.91 2.50
C ALA A 177 11.83 17.76 1.30
N ILE A 178 10.87 18.31 0.53
CA ILE A 178 11.16 19.23 -0.57
C ILE A 178 11.81 20.52 -0.08
N ALA A 179 11.29 21.12 1.00
CA ALA A 179 11.81 22.37 1.54
C ALA A 179 13.27 22.19 2.00
N GLN A 180 13.58 21.07 2.66
CA GLN A 180 14.95 20.70 3.03
C GLN A 180 15.85 20.54 1.81
N GLN A 181 15.37 19.86 0.76
CA GLN A 181 16.10 19.70 -0.49
C GLN A 181 16.38 21.04 -1.20
N LYS A 182 15.37 21.92 -1.29
CA LYS A 182 15.52 23.27 -1.89
C LYS A 182 16.50 24.14 -1.10
N ALA A 183 16.56 23.98 0.22
CA ALA A 183 17.50 24.66 1.09
C ALA A 183 18.91 24.03 1.08
N ASN A 184 19.18 23.05 0.21
CA ASN A 184 20.42 22.26 0.16
C ASN A 184 20.80 21.64 1.52
N ARG A 185 19.81 21.31 2.34
CA ARG A 185 19.99 20.66 3.63
C ARG A 185 19.92 19.15 3.46
N LYS A 186 20.67 18.43 4.29
CA LYS A 186 20.51 16.97 4.42
C LYS A 186 19.07 16.69 4.85
N ILE A 187 18.36 15.90 4.05
CA ILE A 187 17.01 15.47 4.40
C ILE A 187 17.06 14.66 5.69
N PHE A 188 16.12 14.91 6.59
CA PHE A 188 16.03 14.16 7.83
C PHE A 188 15.77 12.68 7.52
N TRP A 189 16.45 11.78 8.22
CA TRP A 189 16.41 10.35 7.90
C TRP A 189 14.99 9.76 7.91
N LYS A 190 14.07 10.33 8.70
CA LYS A 190 12.65 9.95 8.69
C LYS A 190 11.97 10.19 7.34
N ASP A 191 12.40 11.18 6.58
CA ASP A 191 11.80 11.54 5.29
C ASP A 191 12.48 10.83 4.10
N TYR A 192 13.40 9.88 4.36
CA TYR A 192 14.12 9.13 3.32
C TYR A 192 13.21 8.34 2.39
N ILE A 193 12.01 7.97 2.83
CA ILE A 193 11.01 7.33 1.98
C ILE A 193 10.78 8.11 0.67
N PHE A 194 10.75 9.45 0.72
CA PHE A 194 10.56 10.27 -0.48
C PHE A 194 11.81 10.30 -1.38
N GLN A 195 13.01 10.15 -0.83
CA GLN A 195 14.21 9.98 -1.64
C GLN A 195 14.19 8.64 -2.36
N ILE A 196 13.83 7.56 -1.66
CA ILE A 196 13.72 6.21 -2.23
C ILE A 196 12.71 6.21 -3.37
N LEU A 197 11.53 6.79 -3.15
CA LEU A 197 10.48 6.90 -4.16
C LEU A 197 10.93 7.75 -5.36
N LYS A 198 11.57 8.90 -5.13
CA LYS A 198 12.10 9.78 -6.20
C LYS A 198 13.21 9.11 -7.00
N LYS A 199 14.18 8.47 -6.35
CA LYS A 199 15.23 7.66 -7.00
C LYS A 199 14.62 6.54 -7.85
N ASN A 200 13.48 6.02 -7.39
CA ASN A 200 12.68 5.04 -8.10
C ASN A 200 11.63 5.64 -9.05
N ILE A 201 11.76 6.91 -9.48
CA ILE A 201 10.89 7.54 -10.49
C ILE A 201 9.40 7.31 -10.18
N MET A 202 9.06 7.34 -8.89
CA MET A 202 7.68 7.27 -8.43
C MET A 202 7.16 8.70 -8.35
N ILE A 203 5.94 8.93 -8.82
CA ILE A 203 5.26 10.23 -8.90
C ILE A 203 4.09 10.21 -7.93
N ASP A 204 3.95 11.26 -7.13
CA ASP A 204 2.73 11.46 -6.35
C ASP A 204 1.62 11.97 -7.26
N ILE A 205 0.53 11.21 -7.38
CA ILE A 205 -0.60 11.58 -8.25
C ILE A 205 -1.43 12.73 -7.69
N ASN A 206 -1.25 13.05 -6.41
CA ASN A 206 -1.98 14.13 -5.75
C ASN A 206 -1.29 15.49 -5.94
N LEU A 207 -0.09 15.50 -6.54
CA LEU A 207 0.65 16.70 -6.84
C LEU A 207 0.51 17.02 -8.34
N PRO A 208 0.25 18.28 -8.70
CA PRO A 208 0.09 18.72 -10.08
C PRO A 208 1.39 18.61 -10.90
#